data_AF-A0A2E7F0B4-F1
#
_entry.id   AF-A0A2E7F0B4-F1
#
_cell.length_a   1.000
_cell.length_b   1.000
_cell.length_c   1.000
_cell.angle_alpha   90.00
_cell.angle_beta   90.00
_cell.angle_gamma   90.00
#
_symmetry.space_group_name_H-M   'P 1'
#
loop_
_entity.id
_entity.type
_entity.pdbx_description
1 polymer ?
#
loop_
_entity_poly.entity_id
_entity_poly.type
_entity_poly.pdbx_seq_one_letter_code
_entity_poly.pdbx_strand_id
1 'polypeptide(L)'
;MKPYLFLLPVTLIAACSAPETVSFETGTCGAVTAVLEAGTASEPYTSLRGEAVMLGERELEDNWTTTMPVFGEACTTAIMRDMFGTDIFMLNCPLYAESSSFDRDIHEAEARAVAENTVGVLTECLGDDWIIKETTEHNDYQVYHKYVFEPASGRPGADEFNFTVDPIYVEMSYTPYMRGRGGASGWQTLIQFQEQRETSDGN
;
A
#
# COMPACT_ATOMS: atom_id res chain seq x y z
N MET A 1 -47.93 45.85 32.12
CA MET A 1 -47.96 44.65 31.27
C MET A 1 -46.57 44.49 30.66
N LYS A 2 -45.97 43.30 30.79
CA LYS A 2 -44.54 42.99 30.54
C LYS A 2 -44.23 42.89 29.03
N PRO A 3 -43.06 43.34 28.57
CA PRO A 3 -42.57 43.04 27.23
C PRO A 3 -41.99 41.61 27.20
N TYR A 4 -42.42 40.80 26.24
CA TYR A 4 -41.85 39.48 25.97
C TYR A 4 -40.66 39.64 25.01
N LEU A 5 -39.46 39.46 25.54
CA LEU A 5 -38.23 39.28 24.77
C LEU A 5 -38.26 37.86 24.17
N PHE A 6 -38.36 37.75 22.84
CA PHE A 6 -38.12 36.49 22.13
C PHE A 6 -36.61 36.32 21.92
N LEU A 7 -35.99 35.45 22.72
CA LEU A 7 -34.64 34.92 22.48
C LEU A 7 -34.75 33.77 21.48
N LEU A 8 -34.22 33.97 20.27
CA LEU A 8 -34.02 32.91 19.29
C LEU A 8 -32.83 32.03 19.74
N PRO A 9 -32.94 30.69 19.72
CA PRO A 9 -31.80 29.83 19.96
C PRO A 9 -30.89 29.85 18.73
N VAL A 10 -29.65 30.30 18.93
CA VAL A 10 -28.56 30.11 17.97
C VAL A 10 -28.24 28.61 17.99
N THR A 11 -28.82 27.86 17.05
CA THR A 11 -28.42 26.49 16.76
C THR A 11 -27.06 26.55 16.06
N LEU A 12 -25.99 26.47 16.85
CA LEU A 12 -24.66 26.10 16.39
C LEU A 12 -24.75 24.65 15.87
N ILE A 13 -25.01 24.50 14.58
CA ILE A 13 -24.74 23.25 13.87
C ILE A 13 -23.22 23.18 13.79
N ALA A 14 -22.61 22.52 14.76
CA ALA A 14 -21.27 21.99 14.59
C ALA A 14 -21.37 20.97 13.45
N ALA A 15 -21.01 21.42 12.24
CA ALA A 15 -20.71 20.50 11.15
C ALA A 15 -19.49 19.70 11.60
N CYS A 16 -19.72 18.52 12.18
CA CYS A 16 -18.73 17.46 12.11
C CYS A 16 -18.54 17.19 10.61
N SER A 17 -17.48 17.75 10.04
CA SER A 17 -16.96 17.35 8.75
C SER A 17 -16.78 15.83 8.80
N ALA A 18 -17.67 15.10 8.15
CA ALA A 18 -17.41 13.70 7.83
C ALA A 18 -16.05 13.67 7.12
N PRO A 19 -15.16 12.73 7.44
CA PRO A 19 -13.90 12.60 6.72
C PRO A 19 -14.23 12.52 5.23
N GLU A 20 -13.64 13.42 4.44
CA GLU A 20 -13.79 13.39 2.99
C GLU A 20 -13.38 12.01 2.51
N THR A 21 -14.34 11.24 2.02
CA THR A 21 -14.07 9.94 1.41
C THR A 21 -13.30 10.22 0.12
N VAL A 22 -12.00 9.94 0.14
CA VAL A 22 -11.16 9.93 -1.05
C VAL A 22 -11.83 9.01 -2.06
N SER A 23 -12.04 9.48 -3.29
CA SER A 23 -12.72 8.73 -4.35
C SER A 23 -11.93 8.86 -5.64
N PHE A 24 -11.43 7.74 -6.14
CA PHE A 24 -10.72 7.62 -7.41
C PHE A 24 -11.10 6.31 -8.10
N GLU A 25 -10.86 6.24 -9.41
CA GLU A 25 -10.99 4.98 -10.16
C GLU A 25 -9.77 4.11 -9.91
N THR A 26 -9.99 2.83 -9.59
CA THR A 26 -8.93 1.88 -9.21
C THR A 26 -7.93 1.66 -10.33
N GLY A 27 -6.65 1.53 -10.00
CA GLY A 27 -5.61 1.24 -11.01
C GLY A 27 -5.42 2.34 -12.06
N THR A 28 -5.82 3.58 -11.76
CA THR A 28 -5.57 4.77 -12.59
C THR A 28 -4.53 5.68 -11.95
N CYS A 29 -4.07 6.71 -12.67
CA CYS A 29 -3.20 7.73 -12.07
C CYS A 29 -3.84 8.44 -10.88
N GLY A 30 -5.17 8.60 -10.85
CA GLY A 30 -5.86 9.13 -9.67
C GLY A 30 -5.67 8.26 -8.43
N ALA A 31 -5.68 6.93 -8.58
CA ALA A 31 -5.38 6.00 -7.50
C ALA A 31 -3.91 6.10 -7.05
N VAL A 32 -2.98 6.13 -8.01
CA VAL A 32 -1.54 6.25 -7.71
C VAL A 32 -1.26 7.55 -6.96
N THR A 33 -1.79 8.69 -7.42
CA THR A 33 -1.62 9.98 -6.75
C THR A 33 -2.20 9.95 -5.34
N ALA A 34 -3.41 9.42 -5.14
CA ALA A 34 -4.03 9.36 -3.82
C ALA A 34 -3.23 8.51 -2.82
N VAL A 35 -2.64 7.41 -3.27
CA VAL A 35 -1.75 6.58 -2.44
C VAL A 35 -0.50 7.33 -2.06
N LEU A 36 0.15 8.00 -3.02
CA LEU A 36 1.36 8.77 -2.75
C LEU A 36 1.08 9.91 -1.77
N GLU A 37 -0.04 10.62 -1.94
CA GLU A 37 -0.48 11.66 -0.99
C GLU A 37 -0.71 11.08 0.41
N ALA A 38 -1.38 9.92 0.51
CA ALA A 38 -1.57 9.24 1.78
C ALA A 38 -0.24 8.81 2.44
N GLY A 39 0.79 8.50 1.65
CA GLY A 39 2.15 8.21 2.13
C GLY A 39 2.84 9.43 2.77
N THR A 40 2.48 10.65 2.36
CA THR A 40 3.07 11.89 2.90
C THR A 40 2.45 12.37 4.22
N ALA A 41 1.42 11.70 4.72
CA ALA A 41 0.81 12.04 6.01
C ALA A 41 1.83 11.91 7.16
N SER A 42 1.55 12.59 8.29
CA SER A 42 2.39 12.49 9.49
C SER A 42 2.56 11.05 9.98
N GLU A 43 1.50 10.26 9.80
CA GLU A 43 1.56 8.81 9.88
C GLU A 43 1.07 8.24 8.54
N PRO A 44 1.97 7.67 7.70
CA PRO A 44 1.64 7.22 6.35
C PRO A 44 0.47 6.24 6.28
N TYR A 45 -0.30 6.37 5.18
CA TYR A 45 -1.46 5.55 4.81
C TYR A 45 -2.62 5.56 5.80
N THR A 46 -2.58 6.37 6.86
CA THR A 46 -3.63 6.41 7.90
C THR A 46 -5.01 6.75 7.34
N SER A 47 -5.09 7.61 6.32
CA SER A 47 -6.34 7.95 5.64
C SER A 47 -6.98 6.78 4.88
N LEU A 48 -6.21 5.73 4.57
CA LEU A 48 -6.69 4.55 3.86
C LEU A 48 -7.09 3.41 4.82
N ARG A 49 -6.73 3.50 6.11
CA ARG A 49 -6.96 2.43 7.10
C ARG A 49 -8.43 2.23 7.39
N GLY A 50 -8.85 0.98 7.35
CA GLY A 50 -10.15 0.47 7.74
C GLY A 50 -10.05 -0.38 9.01
N GLU A 51 -10.60 -1.60 8.95
CA GLU A 51 -10.64 -2.51 10.10
C GLU A 51 -9.28 -3.16 10.34
N ALA A 52 -8.97 -3.42 11.61
CA ALA A 52 -7.77 -4.18 11.99
C ALA A 52 -7.79 -5.57 11.34
N VAL A 53 -6.63 -6.03 10.88
CA VAL A 53 -6.49 -7.39 10.35
C VAL A 53 -6.59 -8.38 11.51
N MET A 54 -7.41 -9.42 11.35
CA MET A 54 -7.61 -10.44 12.38
C MET A 54 -6.79 -11.69 12.07
N LEU A 55 -6.07 -12.20 13.07
CA LEU A 55 -5.49 -13.54 13.08
C LEU A 55 -6.30 -14.44 14.03
N GLY A 56 -7.31 -15.11 13.48
CA GLY A 56 -8.32 -15.81 14.29
C GLY A 56 -9.16 -14.81 15.08
N GLU A 57 -9.14 -14.90 16.40
CA GLU A 57 -9.89 -13.99 17.30
C GLU A 57 -9.05 -12.80 17.79
N ARG A 58 -7.78 -12.70 17.37
CA ARG A 58 -6.86 -11.66 17.83
C ARG A 58 -6.59 -10.64 16.71
N GLU A 59 -6.66 -9.36 17.06
CA GLU A 59 -6.17 -8.29 16.20
C GLU A 59 -4.65 -8.41 15.99
N LEU A 60 -4.24 -8.36 14.73
CA LEU A 60 -2.85 -8.23 14.35
C LEU A 60 -2.47 -6.76 14.50
N GLU A 61 -1.64 -6.47 15.50
CA GLU A 61 -1.17 -5.12 15.78
C GLU A 61 -0.49 -4.51 14.55
N ASP A 62 -0.67 -3.20 14.38
CA ASP A 62 -0.09 -2.44 13.27
C ASP A 62 -0.49 -2.93 11.86
N ASN A 63 -1.61 -3.63 11.73
CA ASN A 63 -2.12 -4.12 10.44
C ASN A 63 -3.60 -3.80 10.28
N TRP A 64 -3.96 -3.17 9.16
CA TRP A 64 -5.34 -2.80 8.83
C TRP A 64 -5.66 -3.12 7.39
N THR A 65 -6.89 -3.55 7.11
CA THR A 65 -7.44 -3.57 5.76
C THR A 65 -7.70 -2.13 5.29
N THR A 66 -7.74 -1.88 3.99
CA THR A 66 -8.12 -0.55 3.48
C THR A 66 -9.64 -0.37 3.44
N THR A 67 -10.11 0.86 3.64
CA THR A 67 -11.56 1.20 3.51
C THR A 67 -12.07 1.13 2.08
N MET A 68 -11.17 1.15 1.10
CA MET A 68 -11.50 1.06 -0.31
C MET A 68 -10.44 0.25 -1.08
N PRO A 69 -10.83 -0.44 -2.16
CA PRO A 69 -9.89 -1.11 -3.04
C PRO A 69 -9.12 -0.07 -3.85
N VAL A 70 -7.80 -0.10 -3.80
CA VAL A 70 -6.96 0.89 -4.51
C VAL A 70 -6.63 0.41 -5.93
N PHE A 71 -6.36 -0.89 -6.05
CA PHE A 71 -5.99 -1.56 -7.30
C PHE A 71 -6.94 -2.72 -7.64
N GLY A 72 -8.23 -2.55 -7.33
CA GLY A 72 -9.30 -3.51 -7.65
C GLY A 72 -9.68 -4.43 -6.49
N GLU A 73 -8.69 -4.93 -5.75
CA GLU A 73 -8.90 -5.74 -4.53
C GLU A 73 -8.66 -4.94 -3.25
N ALA A 74 -9.13 -5.47 -2.12
CA ALA A 74 -8.84 -4.91 -0.80
C ALA A 74 -7.33 -5.00 -0.51
N CYS A 75 -6.77 -3.88 -0.07
CA CYS A 75 -5.36 -3.79 0.31
C CYS A 75 -5.21 -3.92 1.83
N THR A 76 -3.96 -4.07 2.27
CA THR A 76 -3.59 -4.04 3.67
C THR A 76 -2.54 -2.96 3.89
N THR A 77 -2.76 -2.09 4.86
CA THR A 77 -1.70 -1.22 5.39
C THR A 77 -1.05 -1.89 6.59
N ALA A 78 0.27 -1.82 6.70
CA ALA A 78 1.01 -2.37 7.82
C ALA A 78 2.15 -1.43 8.25
N ILE A 79 2.54 -1.51 9.52
CA ILE A 79 3.72 -0.80 10.04
C ILE A 79 4.66 -1.84 10.63
N MET A 80 5.92 -1.80 10.20
CA MET A 80 7.02 -2.48 10.90
C MET A 80 7.75 -1.43 11.71
N ARG A 81 7.57 -1.46 13.03
CA ARG A 81 8.17 -0.48 13.94
C ARG A 81 9.60 -0.83 14.31
N ASP A 82 10.41 0.21 14.56
CA ASP A 82 11.77 0.13 15.10
C ASP A 82 12.69 -0.87 14.34
N MET A 83 12.56 -0.90 13.02
CA MET A 83 13.41 -1.69 12.15
C MET A 83 14.73 -0.94 11.94
N PHE A 84 15.69 -1.17 12.84
CA PHE A 84 16.99 -0.50 12.86
C PHE A 84 16.90 1.03 13.06
N GLY A 85 15.98 1.49 13.93
CA GLY A 85 15.77 2.93 14.20
C GLY A 85 14.87 3.63 13.17
N THR A 86 14.12 2.87 12.39
CA THR A 86 13.20 3.39 11.37
C THR A 86 11.89 2.61 11.41
N ASP A 87 10.77 3.31 11.30
CA ASP A 87 9.46 2.73 11.06
C ASP A 87 9.24 2.60 9.54
N ILE A 88 8.82 1.41 9.10
CA ILE A 88 8.50 1.11 7.70
C ILE A 88 7.00 0.96 7.56
N PHE A 89 6.38 1.92 6.90
CA PHE A 89 4.96 1.93 6.58
C PHE A 89 4.76 1.30 5.21
N MET A 90 3.78 0.40 5.10
CA MET A 90 3.52 -0.34 3.87
C MET A 90 2.04 -0.28 3.51
N LEU A 91 1.75 -0.15 2.23
CA LEU A 91 0.45 -0.45 1.65
C LEU A 91 0.63 -1.58 0.64
N ASN A 92 0.01 -2.73 0.89
CA ASN A 92 0.12 -3.95 0.10
C ASN A 92 -1.23 -4.24 -0.57
N CYS A 93 -1.25 -4.26 -1.90
CA CYS A 93 -2.43 -4.53 -2.68
C CYS A 93 -2.23 -5.79 -3.55
N PRO A 94 -3.04 -6.84 -3.35
CA PRO A 94 -3.11 -7.94 -4.30
C PRO A 94 -3.59 -7.42 -5.66
N LEU A 95 -2.92 -7.82 -6.73
CA LEU A 95 -3.31 -7.54 -8.12
C LEU A 95 -3.82 -8.79 -8.82
N TYR A 96 -3.24 -9.94 -8.46
CA TYR A 96 -3.59 -11.25 -8.96
C TYR A 96 -3.32 -12.29 -7.89
N ALA A 97 -4.25 -13.22 -7.68
CA ALA A 97 -4.05 -14.35 -6.79
C ALA A 97 -4.81 -15.56 -7.33
N GLU A 98 -4.09 -16.49 -7.95
CA GLU A 98 -4.68 -17.74 -8.43
C GLU A 98 -4.16 -18.90 -7.60
N SER A 99 -5.08 -19.55 -6.89
CA SER A 99 -4.77 -20.55 -5.86
C SER A 99 -4.92 -21.99 -6.30
N SER A 100 -5.30 -22.23 -7.56
CA SER A 100 -5.75 -23.54 -8.03
C SER A 100 -4.70 -24.45 -8.67
N SER A 101 -3.46 -24.02 -8.88
CA SER A 101 -2.47 -24.80 -9.64
C SER A 101 -1.21 -25.19 -8.87
N PHE A 102 -0.87 -26.48 -8.93
CA PHE A 102 0.44 -27.04 -8.53
C PHE A 102 1.49 -26.92 -9.64
N ASP A 103 1.04 -26.61 -10.85
CA ASP A 103 1.87 -26.44 -12.02
C ASP A 103 2.19 -24.95 -12.18
N ARG A 104 3.48 -24.65 -12.15
CA ARG A 104 4.03 -23.30 -12.27
C ARG A 104 3.74 -22.71 -13.65
N ASP A 105 3.61 -23.52 -14.68
CA ASP A 105 3.48 -22.99 -16.04
C ASP A 105 2.03 -22.57 -16.35
N ILE A 106 1.07 -22.99 -15.51
CA ILE A 106 -0.33 -22.58 -15.61
C ILE A 106 -0.50 -21.22 -14.94
N HIS A 107 -1.21 -20.31 -15.61
CA HIS A 107 -1.52 -18.95 -15.15
C HIS A 107 -0.32 -18.00 -14.98
N GLU A 108 0.92 -18.42 -15.28
CA GLU A 108 2.09 -17.53 -15.26
C GLU A 108 1.86 -16.32 -16.17
N ALA A 109 1.42 -16.56 -17.41
CA ALA A 109 1.21 -15.50 -18.40
C ALA A 109 0.14 -14.48 -17.96
N GLU A 110 -0.88 -14.92 -17.22
CA GLU A 110 -1.93 -14.06 -16.67
C GLU A 110 -1.38 -13.20 -15.53
N ALA A 111 -0.66 -13.81 -14.59
CA ALA A 111 0.01 -13.09 -13.49
C ALA A 111 1.02 -12.06 -14.01
N ARG A 112 1.78 -12.43 -15.06
CA ARG A 112 2.74 -11.55 -15.74
C ARG A 112 2.03 -10.39 -16.44
N ALA A 113 0.95 -10.65 -17.18
CA ALA A 113 0.20 -9.60 -17.86
C ALA A 113 -0.36 -8.57 -16.87
N VAL A 114 -0.82 -9.00 -15.69
CA VAL A 114 -1.26 -8.10 -14.61
C VAL A 114 -0.10 -7.26 -14.08
N ALA A 115 1.07 -7.86 -13.86
CA ALA A 115 2.27 -7.13 -13.43
C ALA A 115 2.68 -6.07 -14.46
N GLU A 116 2.81 -6.46 -15.73
CA GLU A 116 3.22 -5.57 -16.84
C GLU A 116 2.22 -4.43 -17.07
N ASN A 117 0.91 -4.71 -17.01
CA ASN A 117 -0.11 -3.68 -17.09
C ASN A 117 0.01 -2.67 -15.93
N THR A 118 0.26 -3.15 -14.71
CA THR A 118 0.42 -2.28 -13.54
C THR A 118 1.69 -1.44 -13.64
N VAL A 119 2.80 -2.02 -14.12
CA VAL A 119 4.03 -1.29 -14.42
C VAL A 119 3.77 -0.19 -15.44
N GLY A 120 3.03 -0.48 -16.52
CA GLY A 120 2.64 0.52 -17.52
C GLY A 120 1.88 1.70 -16.93
N VAL A 121 0.90 1.43 -16.07
CA VAL A 121 0.16 2.48 -15.33
C VAL A 121 1.12 3.29 -14.45
N LEU A 122 1.95 2.64 -13.63
CA LEU A 122 2.88 3.36 -12.74
C LEU A 122 3.86 4.23 -13.55
N THR A 123 4.43 3.73 -14.63
CA THR A 123 5.33 4.49 -15.51
C THR A 123 4.63 5.73 -16.07
N GLU A 124 3.40 5.59 -16.54
CA GLU A 124 2.62 6.72 -17.07
C GLU A 124 2.32 7.77 -15.99
N CYS A 125 1.99 7.33 -14.77
CA CYS A 125 1.54 8.21 -13.71
C CYS A 125 2.67 8.88 -12.92
N LEU A 126 3.81 8.21 -12.75
CA LEU A 126 4.94 8.70 -11.95
C LEU A 126 5.86 9.63 -12.76
N GLY A 127 5.96 9.42 -14.07
CA GLY A 127 6.81 10.21 -14.97
C GLY A 127 8.31 10.03 -14.75
N ASP A 128 9.09 10.95 -15.32
CA ASP A 128 10.57 10.87 -15.38
C ASP A 128 11.27 11.09 -14.03
N ASP A 129 10.54 11.55 -13.01
CA ASP A 129 11.05 11.75 -11.65
C ASP A 129 11.22 10.44 -10.87
N TRP A 130 10.88 9.29 -11.48
CA TRP A 130 11.02 7.96 -10.91
C TRP A 130 11.86 7.05 -11.82
N ILE A 131 12.80 6.34 -11.21
CA ILE A 131 13.66 5.35 -11.84
C ILE A 131 13.04 3.97 -11.64
N ILE A 132 13.03 3.17 -12.71
CA ILE A 132 12.52 1.79 -12.68
C ILE A 132 13.71 0.83 -12.77
N LYS A 133 13.77 -0.13 -11.85
CA LYS A 133 14.71 -1.26 -11.88
C LYS A 133 13.93 -2.55 -11.98
N GLU A 134 14.42 -3.46 -12.82
CA GLU A 134 13.83 -4.78 -13.03
C GLU A 134 14.81 -5.86 -12.59
N THR A 135 14.31 -6.82 -11.83
CA THR A 135 15.04 -8.03 -11.48
C THR A 135 14.17 -9.24 -11.82
N THR A 136 14.65 -10.06 -12.74
CA THR A 136 14.05 -11.36 -13.07
C THR A 136 14.71 -12.46 -12.23
N GLU A 137 13.90 -13.33 -11.62
CA GLU A 137 14.28 -14.55 -10.89
C GLU A 137 15.35 -14.36 -9.80
N HIS A 138 14.93 -14.34 -8.53
CA HIS A 138 15.88 -14.45 -7.41
C HIS A 138 16.01 -15.90 -6.95
N ASN A 139 17.18 -16.52 -7.15
CA ASN A 139 17.42 -17.94 -6.83
C ASN A 139 17.13 -18.32 -5.37
N ASP A 140 17.28 -17.37 -4.45
CA ASP A 140 17.09 -17.61 -3.01
C ASP A 140 15.65 -17.37 -2.49
N TYR A 141 14.75 -16.80 -3.29
CA TYR A 141 13.40 -16.41 -2.84
C TYR A 141 12.30 -16.89 -3.79
N GLN A 142 11.06 -16.95 -3.31
CA GLN A 142 9.87 -17.29 -4.12
C GLN A 142 9.45 -16.16 -5.09
N VAL A 143 10.32 -15.17 -5.29
CA VAL A 143 10.10 -14.01 -6.15
C VAL A 143 10.59 -14.32 -7.56
N TYR A 144 9.64 -14.41 -8.49
CA TYR A 144 9.91 -14.75 -9.87
C TYR A 144 10.28 -13.52 -10.70
N HIS A 145 9.65 -12.39 -10.41
CA HIS A 145 9.89 -11.15 -11.11
C HIS A 145 9.56 -9.97 -10.20
N LYS A 146 10.42 -8.95 -10.20
CA LYS A 146 10.21 -7.75 -9.38
C LYS A 146 10.60 -6.49 -10.14
N TYR A 147 9.68 -5.54 -10.17
CA TYR A 147 9.94 -4.17 -10.56
C TYR A 147 10.03 -3.30 -9.31
N VAL A 148 11.01 -2.41 -9.28
CA VAL A 148 11.22 -1.43 -8.20
C VAL A 148 11.18 -0.04 -8.82
N PHE A 149 10.30 0.81 -8.33
CA PHE A 149 10.24 2.22 -8.67
C PHE A 149 10.81 3.02 -7.50
N GLU A 150 11.74 3.91 -7.79
CA GLU A 150 12.42 4.74 -6.79
C GLU A 150 12.46 6.20 -7.27
N PRO A 151 12.30 7.22 -6.41
CA PRO A 151 12.48 8.61 -6.81
C PRO A 151 13.88 8.87 -7.37
N ALA A 152 13.99 9.62 -8.47
CA ALA A 152 15.25 9.92 -9.15
C ALA A 152 16.20 10.80 -8.33
N SER A 153 15.67 11.60 -7.41
CA SER A 153 16.43 12.37 -6.43
C SER A 153 15.86 12.15 -5.03
N GLY A 154 16.74 11.86 -4.08
CA GLY A 154 16.39 11.54 -2.70
C GLY A 154 15.53 12.60 -2.01
N ARG A 155 14.47 12.15 -1.33
CA ARG A 155 13.78 12.95 -0.30
C ARG A 155 14.60 12.91 1.01
N PRO A 156 14.39 13.85 1.96
CA PRO A 156 15.21 13.94 3.17
C PRO A 156 15.37 12.58 3.88
N GLY A 157 16.61 12.16 4.15
CA GLY A 157 16.95 10.84 4.72
C GLY A 157 17.50 9.81 3.72
N ALA A 158 17.38 10.05 2.41
CA ALA A 158 17.79 9.10 1.36
C ALA A 158 19.29 8.96 1.12
N ASP A 159 20.08 9.95 1.53
CA ASP A 159 21.53 9.94 1.34
C ASP A 159 22.29 9.37 2.56
N GLU A 160 21.58 9.00 3.63
CA GLU A 160 22.18 8.58 4.90
C GLU A 160 22.18 7.06 5.12
N PHE A 161 21.36 6.31 4.38
CA PHE A 161 21.25 4.85 4.49
C PHE A 161 21.62 4.12 3.19
N ASN A 162 22.08 2.86 3.31
CA ASN A 162 22.34 1.97 2.17
C ASN A 162 21.06 1.31 1.60
N PHE A 163 19.87 1.78 1.98
CA PHE A 163 18.58 1.25 1.51
C PHE A 163 17.72 2.37 0.91
N THR A 164 16.85 2.02 -0.04
CA THR A 164 15.95 2.95 -0.71
C THR A 164 14.82 3.39 0.22
N VAL A 165 14.56 4.69 0.32
CA VAL A 165 13.64 5.26 1.32
C VAL A 165 12.19 4.86 1.09
N ASP A 166 11.65 5.05 -0.11
CA ASP A 166 10.19 4.88 -0.36
C ASP A 166 9.91 4.13 -1.68
N PRO A 167 10.37 2.87 -1.85
CA PRO A 167 10.17 2.15 -3.09
C PRO A 167 8.72 1.72 -3.30
N ILE A 168 8.30 1.71 -4.57
CA ILE A 168 7.11 0.99 -5.01
C ILE A 168 7.58 -0.32 -5.64
N TYR A 169 7.03 -1.43 -5.19
CA TYR A 169 7.31 -2.74 -5.75
C TYR A 169 6.11 -3.25 -6.54
N VAL A 170 6.36 -3.80 -7.72
CA VAL A 170 5.43 -4.73 -8.37
C VAL A 170 6.13 -6.09 -8.40
N GLU A 171 5.59 -7.03 -7.65
CA GLU A 171 6.23 -8.33 -7.44
C GLU A 171 5.30 -9.46 -7.91
N MET A 172 5.88 -10.38 -8.68
CA MET A 172 5.27 -11.63 -9.10
C MET A 172 6.01 -12.78 -8.43
N SER A 173 5.26 -13.63 -7.72
CA SER A 173 5.78 -14.76 -6.95
C SER A 173 4.99 -16.03 -7.19
N TYR A 174 5.66 -17.18 -7.04
CA TYR A 174 5.02 -18.50 -7.12
C TYR A 174 5.28 -19.28 -5.83
N THR A 175 4.19 -19.66 -5.16
CA THR A 175 4.26 -20.46 -3.93
C THR A 175 3.76 -21.87 -4.19
N PRO A 176 4.63 -22.91 -4.19
CA PRO A 176 4.18 -24.29 -4.31
C PRO A 176 3.36 -24.71 -3.08
N TYR A 177 2.25 -25.42 -3.30
CA TYR A 177 1.35 -25.91 -2.24
C TYR A 177 2.06 -26.66 -1.09
N MET A 178 3.10 -27.44 -1.40
CA MET A 178 3.83 -28.27 -0.42
C MET A 178 4.78 -27.47 0.51
N ARG A 179 4.92 -26.15 0.33
CA ARG A 179 5.86 -25.30 1.11
C ARG A 179 5.20 -24.16 1.89
N GLY A 180 3.89 -23.95 1.79
CA GLY A 180 3.21 -22.80 2.41
C GLY A 180 3.04 -22.95 3.92
N ARG A 181 3.62 -22.04 4.71
CA ARG A 181 3.27 -21.83 6.14
C ARG A 181 1.96 -21.04 6.27
N GLY A 182 0.90 -21.47 5.58
CA GLY A 182 -0.44 -20.87 5.66
C GLY A 182 -0.78 -19.74 4.69
N GLY A 183 0.09 -19.42 3.71
CA GLY A 183 -0.21 -18.49 2.61
C GLY A 183 -0.92 -19.17 1.43
N ALA A 184 -1.50 -18.36 0.52
CA ALA A 184 -2.11 -18.88 -0.71
C ALA A 184 -1.04 -19.56 -1.59
N SER A 185 -1.31 -20.78 -2.04
CA SER A 185 -0.50 -21.45 -3.06
C SER A 185 -0.75 -20.85 -4.44
N GLY A 186 0.14 -21.08 -5.40
CA GLY A 186 -0.01 -20.65 -6.79
C GLY A 186 0.68 -19.33 -7.12
N TRP A 187 0.25 -18.70 -8.21
CA TRP A 187 0.79 -17.42 -8.68
C TRP A 187 0.14 -16.26 -7.96
N GLN A 188 0.97 -15.30 -7.55
CA GLN A 188 0.54 -14.06 -6.96
C GLN A 188 1.26 -12.90 -7.62
N THR A 189 0.52 -11.82 -7.87
CA THR A 189 1.07 -10.52 -8.24
C THR A 189 0.59 -9.51 -7.21
N LEU A 190 1.50 -8.72 -6.67
CA LEU A 190 1.21 -7.69 -5.68
C LEU A 190 1.89 -6.38 -6.06
N ILE A 191 1.24 -5.27 -5.70
CA ILE A 191 1.88 -3.96 -5.64
C ILE A 191 2.02 -3.54 -4.18
N GLN A 192 3.18 -3.01 -3.83
CA GLN A 192 3.48 -2.52 -2.51
C GLN A 192 4.06 -1.11 -2.58
N PHE A 193 3.52 -0.19 -1.79
CA PHE A 193 4.09 1.14 -1.56
C PHE A 193 4.74 1.15 -0.19
N GLN A 194 5.97 1.65 -0.08
CA GLN A 194 6.65 1.83 1.19
C GLN A 194 6.88 3.30 1.47
N GLU A 195 6.76 3.69 2.73
CA GLU A 195 7.29 4.95 3.24
C GLU A 195 8.13 4.66 4.49
N GLN A 196 9.36 5.18 4.56
CA GLN A 196 10.24 5.00 5.72
C GLN A 196 10.41 6.31 6.51
N ARG A 197 10.30 6.21 7.83
CA ARG A 197 10.44 7.36 8.75
C ARG A 197 11.35 6.99 9.91
N GLU A 198 12.26 7.88 10.27
CA GLU A 198 13.02 7.73 11.53
C GLU A 198 12.05 7.59 12.70
N THR A 199 12.39 6.73 13.66
CA THR A 199 11.59 6.60 14.88
C THR A 199 11.63 7.91 15.66
N SER A 200 10.46 8.45 16.02
CA SER A 200 10.34 9.69 16.79
C SER A 200 10.87 9.60 18.23
N ASP A 201 11.38 8.45 18.65
CA ASP A 201 11.96 8.19 19.98
C ASP A 201 13.45 8.57 20.09
N GLY A 202 13.99 9.31 19.12
CA GLY A 202 15.33 9.90 19.16
C GLY A 202 15.51 11.11 20.10
N ASN A 203 15.05 11.02 21.36
CA ASN A 203 15.37 11.96 22.44
C ASN A 203 15.65 11.24 23.77
#